data_AF-A0A8H8A843-F1
#
_entry.id   AF-A0A8H8A843-F1
#
_cell.length_a   1.000
_cell.length_b   1.000
_cell.length_c   1.000
_cell.angle_alpha   90.00
_cell.angle_beta   90.00
_cell.angle_gamma   90.00
#
_symmetry.space_group_name_H-M   'P 1'
#
loop_
_entity.id
_entity.type
_entity.pdbx_description
1 polymer ?
#
loop_
_entity_poly.entity_id
_entity_poly.type
_entity_poly.pdbx_seq_one_letter_code
_entity_poly.pdbx_strand_id
1 'polypeptide(L)'
;MTQRIGFRRFDAFSKTIEDAQIKTTNGGLITITSIIIIFILVSFEWHDYRRVVVLPELTIDRTRSEKLQINLNLTFPKIPCSILSLDIMDVSGELQTDVSHNVVKNRLDKNGVFINSTSINTLNFQQPTKVLPSDYCGSCYGAREGCCNTCEDVINAYIANNWPIPNKRSFEQVFLI
;
A
#
# COMPACT_ATOMS: atom_id res chain seq x y z
N MET A 1 -47.23 31.27 44.63
CA MET A 1 -47.96 29.98 44.65
C MET A 1 -47.06 28.94 44.01
N THR A 2 -46.17 28.32 44.79
CA THR A 2 -45.10 27.44 44.27
C THR A 2 -45.53 25.99 44.42
N GLN A 3 -46.04 25.38 43.35
CA GLN A 3 -46.41 23.97 43.35
C GLN A 3 -45.15 23.11 43.44
N ARG A 4 -44.96 22.45 44.59
CA ARG A 4 -43.93 21.42 44.76
C ARG A 4 -44.39 20.17 44.00
N ILE A 5 -43.66 19.81 42.95
CA ILE A 5 -43.85 18.58 42.18
C ILE A 5 -43.62 17.39 43.14
N GLY A 6 -44.70 16.72 43.53
CA GLY A 6 -44.67 15.61 44.49
C GLY A 6 -44.59 14.27 43.77
N PHE A 7 -43.41 13.64 43.76
CA PHE A 7 -43.17 12.29 43.25
C PHE A 7 -43.82 11.18 44.11
N ARG A 8 -45.04 11.38 44.63
CA ARG A 8 -45.75 10.39 45.46
C ARG A 8 -46.17 9.13 44.70
N ARG A 9 -46.17 9.15 43.35
CA ARG A 9 -46.55 8.00 42.52
C ARG A 9 -45.41 7.00 42.26
N PHE A 10 -44.17 7.33 42.59
CA PHE A 10 -43.01 6.45 42.38
C PHE A 10 -42.54 5.75 43.66
N ASP A 11 -43.29 5.88 44.75
CA ASP A 11 -42.95 5.25 46.03
C ASP A 11 -43.66 3.90 46.11
N ALA A 12 -42.91 2.80 45.96
CA ALA A 12 -43.44 1.44 45.93
C ALA A 12 -43.74 0.87 47.34
N PHE A 13 -43.37 1.58 48.41
CA PHE A 13 -43.52 1.12 49.79
C PHE A 13 -44.41 2.08 50.60
N SER A 14 -45.31 1.51 51.41
CA SER A 14 -46.13 2.27 52.35
C SER A 14 -45.26 2.91 53.43
N LYS A 15 -45.39 4.22 53.65
CA LYS A 15 -44.66 4.92 54.72
C LYS A 15 -44.99 4.32 56.08
N THR A 16 -43.94 4.06 56.86
CA THR A 16 -44.05 3.62 58.27
C THR A 16 -44.59 4.74 59.16
N ILE A 17 -45.21 4.36 60.28
CA ILE A 17 -45.82 5.26 61.28
C ILE A 17 -44.77 6.28 61.77
N GLU A 18 -45.13 7.57 61.78
CA GLU A 18 -44.18 8.67 62.01
C GLU A 18 -43.52 8.64 63.40
N ASP A 19 -44.18 8.04 64.41
CA ASP A 19 -43.70 7.91 65.79
C ASP A 19 -42.55 6.89 65.98
N ALA A 20 -42.31 6.03 64.99
CA ALA A 20 -41.19 5.09 64.98
C ALA A 20 -39.99 5.59 64.13
N GLN A 21 -40.11 6.77 63.49
CA GLN A 21 -39.12 7.28 62.55
C GLN A 21 -38.24 8.36 63.17
N ILE A 22 -37.03 8.00 63.59
CA ILE A 22 -36.03 8.99 64.02
C ILE A 22 -35.32 9.52 62.76
N LYS A 23 -35.69 10.74 62.35
CA LYS A 23 -35.06 11.43 61.22
C LYS A 23 -33.68 11.93 61.65
N THR A 24 -32.63 11.22 61.24
CA THR A 24 -31.25 11.65 61.45
C THR A 24 -30.73 12.36 60.20
N THR A 25 -30.24 13.59 60.36
CA THR A 25 -29.61 14.37 59.28
C THR A 25 -28.36 13.67 58.73
N ASN A 26 -27.62 12.99 59.60
CA ASN A 26 -26.44 12.22 59.25
C ASN A 26 -26.77 11.00 58.37
N GLY A 27 -27.90 10.33 58.60
CA GLY A 27 -28.34 9.22 57.74
C GLY A 27 -28.64 9.69 56.32
N GLY A 28 -29.29 10.86 56.18
CA GLY A 28 -29.53 11.49 54.88
C GLY A 28 -28.23 11.84 54.15
N LEU A 29 -27.25 12.41 54.85
CA LEU A 29 -25.95 12.72 54.27
C LEU A 29 -25.24 11.47 53.74
N ILE A 30 -25.24 10.37 54.51
CA ILE A 30 -24.64 9.10 54.11
C ILE A 30 -25.34 8.51 52.88
N THR A 31 -26.66 8.60 52.80
CA THR A 31 -27.38 8.11 51.62
C THR A 31 -27.06 8.93 50.36
N ILE A 32 -26.91 10.26 50.49
CA ILE A 32 -26.56 11.12 49.35
C ILE A 32 -25.13 10.84 48.89
N THR A 33 -24.17 10.72 49.82
CA THR A 33 -22.78 10.41 49.46
C THR A 33 -22.66 9.02 48.83
N SER A 34 -23.40 8.03 49.32
CA SER A 34 -23.44 6.69 48.73
C SER A 34 -23.99 6.71 47.31
N ILE A 35 -25.10 7.41 47.05
CA ILE A 35 -25.67 7.55 45.70
C ILE A 35 -24.69 8.23 44.74
N ILE A 36 -23.99 9.27 45.18
CA ILE A 36 -22.97 9.96 44.36
C ILE A 36 -21.84 9.00 43.99
N ILE A 37 -21.32 8.24 44.94
CA ILE A 37 -20.23 7.28 44.69
C ILE A 37 -20.69 6.21 43.71
N ILE A 38 -21.89 5.65 43.89
CA ILE A 38 -22.45 4.65 42.99
C ILE A 38 -22.58 5.21 41.57
N PHE A 39 -23.07 6.45 41.42
CA PHE A 39 -23.22 7.08 40.11
C PHE A 39 -21.88 7.30 39.40
N ILE A 40 -20.84 7.69 40.16
CA ILE A 40 -19.47 7.84 39.63
C ILE A 40 -18.92 6.50 39.15
N LEU A 41 -19.04 5.44 39.97
CA LEU A 41 -18.56 4.10 39.62
C LEU A 41 -19.25 3.56 38.37
N VAL A 42 -20.58 3.68 38.30
CA VAL A 42 -21.36 3.26 37.12
C VAL A 42 -20.96 4.06 35.87
N SER A 43 -20.70 5.36 36.01
CA SER A 43 -20.26 6.19 34.89
C SER A 43 -18.88 5.78 34.36
N PHE A 44 -17.96 5.42 35.25
CA PHE A 44 -16.63 4.91 34.87
C PHE A 44 -16.71 3.57 34.16
N GLU A 45 -17.45 2.60 34.73
CA GLU A 45 -17.66 1.30 34.09
C GLU A 45 -18.35 1.45 32.74
N TRP A 46 -19.35 2.32 32.64
CA TRP A 46 -20.02 2.60 31.37
C TRP A 46 -19.07 3.21 30.32
N HIS A 47 -18.12 4.03 30.76
CA HIS A 47 -17.10 4.58 29.87
C HIS A 47 -16.12 3.51 29.40
N ASP A 48 -15.68 2.61 30.29
CA ASP A 48 -14.74 1.55 29.94
C ASP A 48 -15.40 0.46 29.08
N TYR A 49 -16.64 0.08 29.39
CA TYR A 49 -17.45 -0.84 28.59
C TYR A 49 -17.66 -0.37 27.14
N ARG A 50 -17.73 0.96 26.93
CA ARG A 50 -17.85 1.53 25.57
C ARG A 50 -16.52 1.57 24.80
N ARG A 51 -15.40 1.16 25.39
CA ARG A 51 -14.15 1.02 24.65
C ARG A 51 -14.21 -0.20 23.74
N VAL A 52 -13.91 0.01 22.47
CA VAL A 52 -13.77 -1.08 21.49
C VAL A 52 -12.44 -1.77 21.73
N VAL A 53 -12.49 -3.05 22.12
CA VAL A 53 -11.30 -3.92 22.24
C VAL A 53 -11.17 -4.73 20.96
N VAL A 54 -10.03 -4.61 20.28
CA VAL A 54 -9.71 -5.43 19.11
C VAL A 54 -9.04 -6.70 19.59
N LEU A 55 -9.70 -7.85 19.43
CA LEU A 55 -9.12 -9.17 19.70
C LEU A 55 -8.59 -9.76 18.39
N PRO A 56 -7.27 -9.96 18.25
CA PRO A 56 -6.72 -10.64 17.09
C PRO A 56 -7.09 -12.13 17.14
N GLU A 57 -7.72 -12.64 16.08
CA GLU A 57 -7.98 -14.06 15.90
C GLU A 57 -7.13 -14.63 14.76
N LEU A 58 -6.56 -15.81 14.99
CA LEU A 58 -5.81 -16.55 13.98
C LEU A 58 -6.78 -17.53 13.32
N THR A 59 -7.31 -17.16 12.16
CA THR A 59 -8.16 -18.02 11.36
C THR A 59 -7.36 -18.62 10.20
N ILE A 60 -7.65 -19.88 9.88
CA ILE A 60 -7.09 -20.51 8.68
C ILE A 60 -7.84 -19.92 7.50
N ASP A 61 -7.14 -19.17 6.66
CA ASP A 61 -7.69 -18.72 5.41
C ASP A 61 -7.96 -19.94 4.52
N ARG A 62 -9.24 -20.18 4.21
CA ARG A 62 -9.69 -21.29 3.34
C ARG A 62 -9.81 -20.86 1.89
N THR A 63 -9.53 -19.58 1.57
CA THR A 63 -9.45 -19.14 0.18
C THR A 63 -8.26 -19.83 -0.49
N ARG A 64 -8.56 -20.58 -1.55
CA ARG A 64 -7.56 -21.37 -2.26
C ARG A 64 -6.80 -20.45 -3.22
N SER A 65 -5.50 -20.31 -2.99
CA SER A 65 -4.54 -19.74 -3.95
C SER A 65 -4.85 -18.33 -4.45
N GLU A 66 -5.23 -17.41 -3.56
CA GLU A 66 -5.19 -15.99 -3.90
C GLU A 66 -3.74 -15.50 -3.94
N LYS A 67 -3.35 -14.80 -5.01
CA LYS A 67 -2.05 -14.14 -5.09
C LYS A 67 -2.07 -12.94 -4.14
N LEU A 68 -1.02 -12.78 -3.34
CA LEU A 68 -0.85 -11.60 -2.49
C LEU A 68 -0.80 -10.34 -3.36
N GLN A 69 -1.73 -9.41 -3.15
CA GLN A 69 -1.72 -8.13 -3.82
C GLN A 69 -0.75 -7.17 -3.12
N ILE A 70 0.34 -6.83 -3.79
CA ILE A 70 1.35 -5.89 -3.29
C ILE A 70 1.20 -4.58 -4.06
N ASN A 71 0.75 -3.53 -3.37
CA ASN A 71 0.69 -2.17 -3.91
C ASN A 71 1.93 -1.41 -3.45
N LEU A 72 2.77 -0.96 -4.38
CA LEU A 72 4.03 -0.27 -4.08
C LEU A 72 4.14 1.04 -4.86
N ASN A 73 4.54 2.11 -4.17
CA ASN A 73 4.84 3.42 -4.75
C ASN A 73 6.18 3.90 -4.17
N LEU A 74 7.24 3.81 -4.99
CA LEU A 74 8.62 4.07 -4.59
C LEU A 74 9.25 5.08 -5.55
N THR A 75 9.98 6.04 -5.00
CA THR A 75 10.68 7.08 -5.76
C THR A 75 12.19 7.01 -5.51
N PHE A 76 12.98 6.91 -6.58
CA PHE A 76 14.43 6.89 -6.49
C PHE A 76 15.02 8.18 -7.08
N PRO A 77 15.53 9.12 -6.26
CA PRO A 77 15.95 10.44 -6.74
C PRO A 77 17.27 10.46 -7.52
N LYS A 78 18.11 9.43 -7.37
CA LYS A 78 19.47 9.38 -7.94
C LYS A 78 19.73 8.16 -8.84
N ILE A 79 18.68 7.39 -9.17
CA ILE A 79 18.82 6.13 -9.92
C ILE A 79 17.97 6.23 -11.20
N PRO A 80 18.56 6.01 -12.40
CA PRO A 80 17.80 6.02 -13.65
C PRO A 80 16.92 4.76 -13.78
N CYS A 81 15.74 4.90 -14.40
CA CYS A 81 14.80 3.79 -14.59
C CYS A 81 15.37 2.62 -15.40
N SER A 82 16.39 2.85 -16.24
CA SER A 82 16.99 1.84 -17.13
C SER A 82 17.82 0.78 -16.42
N ILE A 83 18.24 1.02 -15.17
CA ILE A 83 19.04 0.07 -14.38
C ILE A 83 18.26 -0.50 -13.20
N LEU A 84 16.99 -0.11 -13.06
CA LEU A 84 16.14 -0.53 -11.96
C LEU A 84 15.43 -1.83 -12.34
N SER A 85 15.66 -2.90 -11.59
CA SER A 85 14.92 -4.16 -11.65
C SER A 85 14.05 -4.32 -10.39
N LEU A 86 12.95 -5.06 -10.52
CA LEU A 86 12.12 -5.46 -9.38
C LEU A 86 12.13 -6.98 -9.31
N ASP A 87 12.69 -7.51 -8.23
CA ASP A 87 12.83 -8.95 -8.02
C ASP A 87 11.97 -9.37 -6.83
N ILE A 88 11.20 -10.44 -6.98
CA ILE A 88 10.30 -10.98 -5.95
C ILE A 88 10.83 -12.34 -5.53
N MET A 89 11.05 -12.53 -4.23
CA MET A 89 11.48 -13.79 -3.63
C MET A 89 10.48 -14.23 -2.56
N ASP A 90 9.91 -15.41 -2.72
CA ASP A 90 9.03 -16.02 -1.71
C ASP A 90 9.83 -16.90 -0.72
N VAL A 91 9.24 -17.24 0.43
CA VAL A 91 9.81 -18.19 1.41
C VAL A 91 10.06 -19.58 0.82
N SER A 92 9.34 -19.91 -0.26
CA SER A 92 9.54 -21.13 -1.05
C SER A 92 10.85 -21.13 -1.86
N GLY A 93 11.58 -20.00 -1.89
CA GLY A 93 12.82 -19.83 -2.64
C GLY A 93 12.61 -19.59 -4.14
N GLU A 94 11.37 -19.40 -4.58
CA GLU A 94 11.07 -18.98 -5.95
C GLU A 94 11.47 -17.52 -6.13
N LEU A 95 12.40 -17.28 -7.06
CA LEU A 95 12.85 -15.94 -7.45
C LEU A 95 12.28 -15.60 -8.81
N GLN A 96 11.45 -14.57 -8.88
CA GLN A 96 11.03 -13.95 -10.14
C GLN A 96 11.85 -12.66 -10.32
N THR A 97 12.75 -12.66 -11.30
CA THR A 97 13.60 -11.51 -11.62
C THR A 97 12.95 -10.59 -12.66
N ASP A 98 13.19 -9.29 -12.53
CA ASP A 98 12.69 -8.22 -13.40
C ASP A 98 11.19 -8.33 -13.75
N VAL A 99 10.36 -8.34 -12.71
CA VAL A 99 8.90 -8.34 -12.83
C VAL A 99 8.44 -7.03 -13.45
N SER A 100 8.06 -7.11 -14.72
CA SER A 100 7.57 -5.99 -15.53
C SER A 100 6.04 -5.98 -15.70
N HIS A 101 5.36 -7.06 -15.36
CA HIS A 101 3.90 -7.14 -15.41
C HIS A 101 3.30 -6.29 -14.28
N ASN A 102 2.44 -5.32 -14.63
CA ASN A 102 1.81 -4.36 -13.71
C ASN A 102 2.75 -3.36 -12.99
N VAL A 103 4.01 -3.22 -13.41
CA VAL A 103 4.95 -2.23 -12.85
C VAL A 103 5.25 -1.13 -13.87
N VAL A 104 4.91 0.11 -13.53
CA VAL A 104 5.19 1.28 -14.38
C VAL A 104 6.37 2.07 -13.81
N LYS A 105 7.46 2.18 -14.57
CA LYS A 105 8.65 2.95 -14.21
C LYS A 105 8.57 4.33 -14.86
N ASN A 106 8.21 5.36 -14.09
CA ASN A 106 8.15 6.74 -14.60
C ASN A 106 9.41 7.51 -14.22
N ARG A 107 9.97 8.27 -15.18
CA ARG A 107 11.12 9.13 -14.92
C ARG A 107 10.67 10.42 -14.25
N LEU A 108 11.35 10.81 -13.17
CA LEU A 108 11.10 12.03 -12.43
C LEU A 108 12.16 13.09 -12.72
N ASP A 109 11.76 14.36 -12.68
CA ASP A 109 12.66 15.51 -12.70
C ASP A 109 13.30 15.72 -11.31
N LYS A 110 14.33 16.59 -11.23
CA LYS A 110 14.99 17.00 -9.97
C LYS A 110 14.00 17.53 -8.92
N ASN A 111 12.86 18.04 -9.36
CA ASN A 111 11.78 18.56 -8.53
C ASN A 111 10.74 17.51 -8.12
N GLY A 112 10.96 16.22 -8.45
CA GLY A 112 10.04 15.12 -8.13
C GLY A 112 8.79 15.08 -9.02
N VAL A 113 8.75 15.87 -10.09
CA VAL A 113 7.63 15.91 -11.03
C VAL A 113 7.82 14.83 -12.08
N PHE A 114 6.74 14.13 -12.44
CA PHE A 114 6.74 13.20 -13.55
C PHE A 114 7.12 13.92 -14.83
N ILE A 115 8.16 13.42 -15.49
CA ILE A 115 8.50 13.90 -16.83
C ILE A 115 7.47 13.27 -17.76
N ASN A 116 6.43 14.06 -18.04
CA ASN A 116 5.31 13.67 -18.87
C ASN A 116 5.86 13.15 -20.20
N SER A 117 5.65 11.86 -20.48
CA SER A 117 5.95 11.24 -21.78
C SER A 117 4.95 11.69 -22.86
N THR A 118 4.18 12.75 -22.64
CA THR A 118 3.34 13.44 -23.63
C THR A 118 4.13 14.31 -24.61
N SER A 119 5.40 14.00 -24.84
CA SER A 119 6.15 14.36 -26.04
C SER A 119 6.82 13.16 -26.72
N ILE A 120 6.32 11.94 -26.46
CA ILE A 120 6.56 10.74 -27.29
C ILE A 120 5.24 10.16 -27.82
N ASN A 121 4.14 10.93 -27.75
CA ASN A 121 2.98 10.66 -28.60
C ASN A 121 3.00 11.73 -29.70
N THR A 122 3.18 11.28 -30.95
CA THR A 122 3.12 12.03 -32.21
C THR A 122 4.29 12.95 -32.56
N LEU A 123 5.53 12.45 -32.51
CA LEU A 123 6.22 12.44 -33.80
C LEU A 123 5.64 11.23 -34.51
N ASN A 124 5.18 11.40 -35.74
CA ASN A 124 5.04 10.29 -36.67
C ASN A 124 6.45 9.72 -36.90
N PHE A 125 6.96 8.98 -35.92
CA PHE A 125 7.74 7.80 -36.21
C PHE A 125 6.65 6.80 -36.64
N GLN A 126 6.07 6.87 -37.86
CA GLN A 126 6.80 6.44 -39.06
C GLN A 126 8.28 6.25 -38.76
N GLN A 127 8.54 5.26 -37.90
CA GLN A 127 9.53 4.27 -38.22
C GLN A 127 9.34 4.05 -39.71
N PRO A 128 10.23 4.54 -40.59
CA PRO A 128 10.35 3.82 -41.82
C PRO A 128 10.71 2.43 -41.29
N THR A 129 9.74 1.51 -41.29
CA THR A 129 10.07 0.11 -41.46
C THR A 129 10.85 0.12 -42.77
N LYS A 130 12.15 0.38 -42.69
CA LYS A 130 13.10 0.09 -43.73
C LYS A 130 12.94 -1.40 -43.79
N VAL A 131 12.04 -1.87 -44.64
CA VAL A 131 11.87 -3.28 -44.92
C VAL A 131 13.25 -3.69 -45.40
N LEU A 132 14.01 -4.30 -44.50
CA LEU A 132 15.37 -4.69 -44.81
C LEU A 132 15.25 -5.71 -45.94
N PRO A 133 16.05 -5.59 -47.01
CA PRO A 133 16.08 -6.59 -48.07
C PRO A 133 16.24 -7.99 -47.47
N SER A 134 15.65 -9.00 -48.11
CA SER A 134 15.76 -10.40 -47.67
C SER A 134 17.21 -10.92 -47.59
N ASP A 135 18.16 -10.19 -48.19
CA ASP A 135 19.60 -10.47 -48.21
C ASP A 135 20.42 -9.49 -47.34
N TYR A 136 19.78 -8.80 -46.38
CA TYR A 136 20.50 -7.93 -45.46
C TYR A 136 21.25 -8.73 -44.40
N CYS A 137 22.56 -8.50 -44.34
CA CYS A 137 23.46 -9.06 -43.35
C CYS A 137 24.15 -7.92 -42.59
N GLY A 138 23.66 -7.61 -41.39
CA GLY A 138 24.27 -6.57 -40.55
C GLY A 138 25.60 -7.02 -39.93
N SER A 139 26.49 -6.08 -39.67
CA SER A 139 27.81 -6.40 -39.12
C SER A 139 27.75 -6.67 -37.60
N CYS A 140 28.38 -7.75 -37.13
CA CYS A 140 28.52 -8.04 -35.70
C CYS A 140 29.72 -7.33 -35.04
N TYR A 141 30.30 -6.31 -35.69
CA TYR A 141 31.46 -5.53 -35.21
C TYR A 141 32.65 -6.40 -34.73
N GLY A 142 32.88 -7.54 -35.40
CA GLY A 142 33.96 -8.47 -35.08
C GLY A 142 33.68 -9.40 -33.89
N ALA A 143 32.52 -9.29 -33.24
CA ALA A 143 32.15 -10.17 -32.12
C ALA A 143 31.70 -11.57 -32.59
N ARG A 144 31.21 -11.74 -33.82
CA ARG A 144 30.83 -13.05 -34.35
C ARG A 144 31.03 -13.09 -35.84
N GLU A 145 31.48 -14.22 -36.36
CA GLU A 145 31.44 -14.49 -37.80
C GLU A 145 29.99 -14.85 -38.18
N GLY A 146 29.31 -13.95 -38.90
CA GLY A 146 27.90 -14.07 -39.27
C GLY A 146 27.18 -12.72 -39.33
N CYS A 147 25.88 -12.77 -39.54
CA CYS A 147 25.02 -11.58 -39.63
C CYS A 147 24.38 -11.25 -38.29
N CYS A 148 24.42 -9.98 -37.89
CA CYS A 148 23.69 -9.44 -36.75
C CYS A 148 22.68 -8.42 -37.24
N ASN A 149 21.41 -8.81 -37.26
CA ASN A 149 20.34 -8.01 -37.86
C ASN A 149 19.57 -7.17 -36.83
N THR A 150 19.61 -7.55 -35.55
CA THR A 150 18.99 -6.78 -34.46
C THR A 150 20.03 -6.26 -33.48
N CYS A 151 19.68 -5.18 -32.76
CA CYS A 151 20.50 -4.68 -31.66
C CYS A 151 20.78 -5.77 -30.61
N GLU A 152 19.79 -6.63 -30.37
CA GLU A 152 19.90 -7.73 -29.42
C GLU A 152 20.90 -8.79 -29.90
N ASP A 153 20.97 -9.07 -31.20
CA ASP A 153 21.95 -10.01 -31.77
C ASP A 153 23.39 -9.52 -31.58
N VAL A 154 23.64 -8.21 -31.79
CA VAL A 154 24.95 -7.59 -31.57
C VAL A 154 25.32 -7.68 -30.09
N ILE A 155 24.39 -7.34 -29.19
CA ILE A 155 24.61 -7.43 -27.73
C ILE A 155 24.94 -8.87 -27.33
N ASN A 156 24.18 -9.85 -27.82
CA ASN A 156 24.39 -11.27 -27.55
C ASN A 156 25.75 -11.76 -28.08
N ALA A 157 26.19 -11.26 -29.23
CA ALA A 157 27.52 -11.55 -29.76
C ALA A 157 28.65 -10.99 -28.87
N TYR A 158 28.51 -9.76 -28.36
CA TYR A 158 29.47 -9.16 -27.44
C TYR A 158 29.52 -9.89 -26.10
N ILE A 159 28.36 -10.28 -25.56
CA ILE A 159 28.26 -11.05 -24.31
C ILE A 159 28.93 -12.42 -24.48
N ALA A 160 28.69 -13.10 -25.60
CA ALA A 160 29.29 -14.42 -25.88
C ALA A 160 30.82 -14.39 -25.95
N ASN A 161 31.42 -13.23 -26.25
CA ASN A 161 32.87 -13.05 -26.31
C ASN A 161 33.45 -12.30 -25.09
N ASN A 162 32.62 -12.04 -24.07
CA ASN A 162 33.01 -11.27 -22.89
C ASN A 162 33.57 -9.87 -23.22
N TRP A 163 33.09 -9.24 -24.29
CA TRP A 163 33.52 -7.89 -24.69
C TRP A 163 32.68 -6.80 -24.01
N PRO A 164 33.28 -5.67 -23.63
CA PRO A 164 32.54 -4.54 -23.10
C PRO A 164 31.61 -3.97 -24.17
N ILE A 165 30.33 -3.80 -23.83
CA ILE A 165 29.32 -3.29 -24.76
C ILE A 165 29.45 -1.75 -24.82
N PRO A 166 29.82 -1.17 -25.98
CA PRO A 166 29.82 0.28 -26.15
C PRO A 166 28.40 0.86 -26.07
N ASN A 167 28.28 2.20 -26.06
CA ASN A 167 26.97 2.86 -26.00
C ASN A 167 26.05 2.33 -27.10
N LYS A 168 24.85 1.84 -26.77
CA LYS A 168 23.92 1.20 -27.72
C LYS A 168 23.70 2.04 -29.01
N ARG A 169 23.73 3.37 -28.91
CA ARG A 169 23.61 4.28 -30.07
C ARG A 169 24.76 4.21 -31.09
N SER A 170 25.87 3.55 -30.78
CA SER A 170 26.97 3.36 -31.73
C SER A 170 26.68 2.27 -32.75
N PHE A 171 25.70 1.41 -32.51
CA PHE A 171 25.34 0.32 -33.40
C PHE A 171 24.30 0.77 -34.43
N GLU A 172 24.50 0.42 -35.70
CA GLU A 172 23.57 0.75 -36.78
C GLU A 172 22.21 0.06 -36.59
N GLN A 173 22.22 -1.14 -36.00
CA GLN A 173 21.04 -1.97 -35.75
C GLN A 173 20.06 -1.36 -34.72
N VAL A 174 20.48 -0.34 -33.96
CA VAL A 174 19.58 0.40 -33.06
C VAL A 174 18.63 1.31 -33.82
N PHE A 175 18.97 1.68 -35.06
CA PHE A 175 18.16 2.55 -35.92
C PHE A 175 17.40 1.78 -37.01
N LEU A 176 17.53 0.45 -37.05
CA LEU A 176 16.95 -0.43 -38.08
C LEU A 176 15.64 -1.11 -37.67
N ILE A 177 14.96 -0.58 -36.65
CA ILE A 177 13.62 -1.01 -36.23
C ILE A 177 12.68 0.15 -36.42
#